data_AF-A0A7V4FG07-F1
#
_entry.id   AF-A0A7V4FG07-F1
#
_cell.length_a   1.000
_cell.length_b   1.000
_cell.length_c   1.000
_cell.angle_alpha   90.00
_cell.angle_beta   90.00
_cell.angle_gamma   90.00
#
_symmetry.space_group_name_H-M   'P 1'
#
loop_
_entity.id
_entity.type
_entity.pdbx_description
1 polymer ?
#
loop_
_entity_poly.entity_id
_entity_poly.type
_entity_poly.pdbx_seq_one_letter_code
_entity_poly.pdbx_strand_id
1 'polypeptide(L)'
;MKLGKYIKWFKRLIEKEKEAEIEIMKKEIKTLPGKEREKLGRAILNLKGKIVGREFAFKIVKYGREKEIQTEISVGDLVLISKGNPLRSNLVGVVTEKGKRYLCVALENVPIWALNDIRIDLFANDVTF
;
A
#
# COMPACT_ATOMS: atom_id res chain seq x y z
N MET A 1 -16.30 10.36 34.56
CA MET A 1 -15.53 11.12 33.54
C MET A 1 -16.50 11.78 32.56
N LYS A 2 -16.38 13.08 32.26
CA LYS A 2 -17.21 13.74 31.22
C LYS A 2 -16.91 13.10 29.85
N LEU A 3 -17.93 12.74 29.08
CA LEU A 3 -17.84 12.05 27.77
C LEU A 3 -16.77 12.64 26.84
N GLY A 4 -16.64 13.98 26.78
CA GLY A 4 -15.60 14.65 25.99
C GLY A 4 -14.15 14.36 26.40
N LYS A 5 -13.87 14.12 27.70
CA LYS A 5 -12.53 13.71 28.17
C LYS A 5 -12.22 12.27 27.75
N TYR A 6 -13.22 11.40 27.72
CA TYR A 6 -13.10 10.00 27.30
C TYR A 6 -12.79 9.93 25.80
N ILE A 7 -13.59 10.59 24.96
CA ILE A 7 -13.37 10.65 23.50
C ILE A 7 -11.98 11.19 23.16
N LYS A 8 -11.54 12.28 23.82
CA LYS A 8 -10.21 12.86 23.57
C LYS A 8 -9.08 11.90 23.96
N TRP A 9 -9.27 11.12 25.01
CA TRP A 9 -8.27 10.13 25.44
C TRP A 9 -8.18 8.96 24.45
N PHE A 10 -9.30 8.41 23.98
CA PHE A 10 -9.29 7.35 22.96
C PHE A 10 -8.73 7.80 21.63
N LYS A 11 -9.09 9.00 21.15
CA LYS A 11 -8.49 9.56 19.93
C LYS A 11 -6.96 9.60 20.02
N ARG A 12 -6.42 10.04 21.16
CA ARG A 12 -4.98 10.06 21.39
C ARG A 12 -4.36 8.66 21.44
N LEU A 13 -5.07 7.65 21.95
CA LEU A 13 -4.57 6.28 21.96
C LEU A 13 -4.53 5.69 20.55
N ILE A 14 -5.61 5.88 19.79
CA ILE A 14 -5.71 5.47 18.38
C ILE A 14 -4.59 6.11 17.56
N GLU A 15 -4.35 7.41 17.73
CA GLU A 15 -3.30 8.13 17.00
C GLU A 15 -1.90 7.60 17.33
N LYS A 16 -1.65 7.25 18.60
CA LYS A 16 -0.39 6.60 19.01
C LYS A 16 -0.21 5.20 18.44
N GLU A 17 -1.28 4.42 18.37
CA GLU A 17 -1.24 3.07 17.81
C GLU A 17 -0.93 3.13 16.31
N LYS A 18 -1.59 4.04 15.59
CA LYS A 18 -1.30 4.34 14.19
C LYS A 18 0.15 4.76 13.97
N GLU A 19 0.68 5.69 14.77
CA GLU A 19 2.08 6.11 14.68
C GLU A 19 3.05 4.93 14.88
N ALA A 20 2.81 4.10 15.90
CA ALA A 20 3.63 2.94 16.19
C ALA A 20 3.61 1.91 15.06
N GLU A 21 2.44 1.65 14.46
CA GLU A 21 2.31 0.73 13.33
C GLU A 21 3.05 1.23 12.09
N ILE A 22 2.92 2.52 11.77
CA ILE A 22 3.65 3.17 10.68
C ILE A 22 5.16 3.07 10.91
N GLU A 23 5.64 3.28 12.13
CA GLU A 23 7.05 3.14 12.47
C GLU A 23 7.57 1.71 12.30
N ILE A 24 6.80 0.71 12.75
CA ILE A 24 7.14 -0.70 12.59
C ILE A 24 7.26 -1.04 11.10
N MET A 25 6.29 -0.63 10.28
CA MET A 25 6.32 -0.88 8.84
C MET A 25 7.49 -0.17 8.14
N LYS A 26 7.74 1.10 8.48
CA LYS A 26 8.90 1.85 7.94
C LYS A 26 10.21 1.18 8.31
N LYS A 27 10.34 0.71 9.56
CA LYS A 27 11.51 -0.02 10.03
C LYS A 27 11.68 -1.33 9.28
N GLU A 28 10.60 -2.08 9.09
CA GLU A 28 10.63 -3.32 8.33
C GLU A 28 11.03 -3.10 6.87
N ILE A 29 10.47 -2.08 6.20
CA ILE A 29 10.84 -1.68 4.84
C ILE A 29 12.32 -1.28 4.75
N LYS A 30 12.86 -0.65 5.79
CA LYS A 30 14.27 -0.24 5.87
C LYS A 30 15.21 -1.42 6.12
N THR A 31 14.81 -2.37 6.95
CA THR A 31 15.66 -3.47 7.42
C THR A 31 15.62 -4.67 6.49
N LEU A 32 14.44 -5.03 5.95
CA LEU A 32 14.29 -6.19 5.08
C LEU A 32 14.42 -5.80 3.59
N PRO A 33 15.27 -6.51 2.83
CA PRO A 33 15.31 -6.38 1.38
C PRO A 33 13.94 -6.66 0.75
N GLY A 34 13.63 -5.97 -0.36
CA GLY A 34 12.36 -6.17 -1.06
C GLY A 34 12.08 -7.63 -1.45
N LYS A 35 13.12 -8.40 -1.77
CA LYS A 35 13.00 -9.84 -2.08
C LYS A 35 12.54 -10.68 -0.89
N GLU A 36 12.98 -10.33 0.32
CA GLU A 36 12.56 -11.03 1.54
C GLU A 36 11.13 -10.67 1.91
N ARG A 37 10.77 -9.39 1.79
CA ARG A 37 9.38 -8.94 1.94
C ARG A 37 8.45 -9.59 0.92
N GLU A 38 8.91 -9.82 -0.30
CA GLU A 38 8.15 -10.57 -1.29
C GLU A 38 7.96 -12.04 -0.92
N LYS A 39 8.97 -12.70 -0.34
CA LYS A 39 8.82 -14.06 0.18
C LYS A 39 7.80 -14.14 1.33
N LEU A 40 7.76 -13.10 2.17
CA LEU A 40 6.77 -12.95 3.24
C LEU A 40 5.39 -12.50 2.72
N GLY A 41 5.24 -12.25 1.42
CA GLY A 41 3.99 -11.79 0.83
C GLY A 41 3.63 -10.33 1.16
N ARG A 42 4.54 -9.55 1.76
CA ARG A 42 4.36 -8.15 2.17
C ARG A 42 4.64 -7.14 1.05
N ALA A 43 5.35 -7.57 0.02
CA ALA A 43 5.68 -6.75 -1.14
C ALA A 43 5.59 -7.55 -2.44
N ILE A 44 5.44 -6.87 -3.56
CA ILE A 44 5.47 -7.48 -4.89
C ILE A 44 6.40 -6.65 -5.76
N LEU A 45 7.38 -7.31 -6.37
CA LEU A 45 8.41 -6.66 -7.17
C LEU A 45 8.16 -6.81 -8.68
N ASN A 46 8.84 -5.95 -9.46
CA ASN A 46 8.94 -6.03 -10.92
C ASN A 46 7.58 -6.00 -11.62
N LEU A 47 6.67 -5.16 -11.12
CA LEU A 47 5.35 -4.96 -11.71
C LEU A 47 5.38 -3.95 -12.86
N LYS A 48 4.53 -4.19 -13.86
CA LYS A 48 4.21 -3.23 -14.91
C LYS A 48 2.77 -2.78 -14.75
N GLY A 49 2.58 -1.47 -14.75
CA GLY A 49 1.29 -0.80 -14.62
C GLY A 49 0.69 -0.47 -15.99
N LYS A 50 -0.62 -0.64 -16.11
CA LYS A 50 -1.42 -0.15 -17.24
C LYS A 50 -2.68 0.50 -16.68
N ILE A 51 -2.97 1.72 -17.12
CA ILE A 51 -4.25 2.38 -16.79
C ILE A 51 -5.35 1.62 -17.53
N VAL A 52 -6.31 1.07 -16.80
CA VAL A 52 -7.40 0.26 -17.35
C VAL A 52 -8.75 0.95 -17.28
N GLY A 53 -8.87 1.99 -16.47
CA GLY A 53 -10.12 2.75 -16.33
C GLY A 53 -9.96 3.98 -15.46
N ARG A 54 -11.07 4.69 -15.30
CA ARG A 54 -11.22 5.83 -14.41
C ARG A 54 -12.55 5.72 -13.69
N GLU A 55 -12.52 5.83 -12.37
CA GLU A 55 -13.70 5.84 -11.51
C GLU A 55 -13.68 7.14 -10.70
N PHE A 56 -14.66 8.01 -10.92
CA PHE A 56 -14.72 9.34 -10.32
C PHE A 56 -13.39 10.12 -10.49
N ALA A 57 -12.75 10.49 -9.38
CA ALA A 57 -11.47 11.19 -9.34
C ALA A 57 -10.25 10.26 -9.45
N PHE A 58 -10.45 8.94 -9.40
CA PHE A 58 -9.37 7.95 -9.37
C PHE A 58 -9.15 7.30 -10.73
N LYS A 59 -7.89 7.00 -11.04
CA LYS A 59 -7.48 6.15 -12.15
C LYS A 59 -7.24 4.75 -11.63
N ILE A 60 -7.81 3.76 -12.29
CA ILE A 60 -7.58 2.36 -11.97
C ILE A 60 -6.38 1.87 -12.76
N VAL A 61 -5.32 1.51 -12.05
CA VAL A 61 -4.08 1.00 -12.65
C VAL A 61 -3.93 -0.47 -12.34
N LYS A 62 -3.87 -1.29 -13.39
CA LYS A 62 -3.60 -2.71 -13.32
C LYS A 62 -2.09 -2.94 -13.32
N TYR A 63 -1.57 -3.40 -12.20
CA TYR A 63 -0.18 -3.81 -12.00
C TYR A 63 -0.06 -5.31 -12.13
N GLY A 64 0.72 -5.79 -13.10
CA GLY A 64 0.88 -7.22 -13.33
C GLY A 64 2.30 -7.63 -13.71
N ARG A 65 2.53 -8.95 -13.65
CA ARG A 65 3.75 -9.61 -14.11
C ARG A 65 3.44 -11.05 -14.55
N GLU A 66 4.40 -11.71 -15.19
CA GLU A 66 4.22 -13.09 -15.66
C GLU A 66 4.15 -14.11 -14.51
N LYS A 67 4.97 -13.89 -13.48
CA LYS A 67 5.02 -14.74 -12.29
C LYS A 67 3.77 -14.57 -11.43
N GLU A 68 3.26 -15.67 -10.90
CA GLU A 68 2.19 -15.64 -9.89
C GLU A 68 2.56 -14.78 -8.68
N ILE A 69 1.55 -14.07 -8.18
CA ILE A 69 1.66 -13.15 -7.05
C ILE A 69 1.09 -13.86 -5.83
N GLN A 70 1.97 -14.33 -4.95
CA GLN A 70 1.62 -14.80 -3.61
C GLN A 70 1.89 -13.66 -2.64
N THR A 71 0.82 -13.09 -2.10
CA THR A 71 0.86 -11.89 -1.27
C THR A 71 -0.28 -11.89 -0.28
N GLU A 72 -0.04 -11.30 0.89
CA GLU A 72 -1.07 -11.03 1.89
C GLU A 72 -1.95 -9.81 1.51
N ILE A 73 -1.50 -8.98 0.57
CA ILE A 73 -2.25 -7.81 0.07
C ILE A 73 -3.62 -8.26 -0.45
N SER A 74 -4.69 -7.65 0.03
CA SER A 74 -6.09 -7.97 -0.23
C SER A 74 -6.85 -6.76 -0.76
N VAL A 75 -8.08 -6.99 -1.25
CA VAL A 75 -8.95 -5.90 -1.73
C VAL A 75 -9.33 -5.00 -0.54
N GLY A 76 -9.22 -3.69 -0.73
CA GLY A 76 -9.44 -2.68 0.32
C GLY A 76 -8.17 -2.23 1.03
N ASP A 77 -7.05 -2.95 0.88
CA ASP A 77 -5.80 -2.56 1.53
C ASP A 77 -5.20 -1.30 0.91
N LEU A 78 -4.63 -0.46 1.77
CA LEU A 78 -3.77 0.63 1.38
C LEU A 78 -2.40 0.09 0.98
N VAL A 79 -1.89 0.53 -0.16
CA VAL A 79 -0.59 0.08 -0.67
C VAL A 79 0.29 1.25 -1.05
N LEU A 80 1.59 1.09 -0.80
CA LEU A 80 2.62 2.04 -1.20
C LEU A 80 3.25 1.57 -2.51
N ILE A 81 3.18 2.43 -3.53
CA ILE A 81 3.75 2.17 -4.84
C ILE A 81 5.08 2.89 -4.93
N SER A 82 6.13 2.21 -5.37
CA SER A 82 7.47 2.79 -5.43
C SER A 82 8.30 2.27 -6.60
N LYS A 83 9.31 3.05 -6.96
CA LYS A 83 10.38 2.66 -7.88
C LYS A 83 11.72 2.83 -7.18
N GLY A 84 12.46 1.74 -7.01
CA GLY A 84 13.70 1.74 -6.22
C GLY A 84 13.43 1.79 -4.71
N ASN A 85 13.69 2.93 -4.06
CA ASN A 85 13.56 3.06 -2.61
C ASN A 85 12.11 3.41 -2.19
N PRO A 86 11.37 2.49 -1.55
CA PRO A 86 9.99 2.71 -1.11
C PRO A 86 9.84 3.88 -0.13
N LEU A 87 10.80 4.14 0.75
CA LEU A 87 10.72 5.21 1.75
C LEU A 87 10.76 6.63 1.15
N ARG A 88 11.12 6.75 -0.14
CA ARG A 88 11.10 8.03 -0.88
C ARG A 88 9.83 8.24 -1.67
N SER A 89 9.00 7.21 -1.80
CA SER A 89 7.73 7.33 -2.51
C SER A 89 6.65 7.81 -1.56
N ASN A 90 5.77 8.67 -2.08
CA ASN A 90 4.54 9.12 -1.44
C ASN A 90 3.29 8.69 -2.22
N LEU A 91 3.46 7.84 -3.25
CA LEU A 91 2.34 7.37 -4.06
C LEU A 91 1.64 6.21 -3.35
N VAL A 92 0.49 6.49 -2.77
CA VAL A 92 -0.38 5.51 -2.12
C VAL A 92 -1.65 5.29 -2.93
N GLY A 93 -2.23 4.11 -2.81
CA GLY A 93 -3.51 3.77 -3.43
C GLY A 93 -4.20 2.63 -2.73
N VAL A 94 -5.46 2.39 -3.11
CA VAL A 94 -6.29 1.32 -2.52
C VAL A 94 -6.45 0.19 -3.54
N VAL A 95 -6.27 -1.05 -3.10
CA VAL A 95 -6.45 -2.21 -3.96
C VAL A 95 -7.93 -2.43 -4.25
N THR A 96 -8.31 -2.40 -5.52
CA THR A 96 -9.70 -2.59 -5.98
C THR A 96 -9.96 -4.00 -6.50
N GLU A 97 -8.95 -4.68 -7.01
CA GLU A 97 -9.07 -6.04 -7.56
C GLU A 97 -7.78 -6.83 -7.36
N LYS A 98 -7.89 -8.13 -7.13
CA LYS A 98 -6.76 -9.06 -7.05
C LYS A 98 -6.98 -10.26 -7.96
N GLY A 99 -6.07 -10.43 -8.92
CA GLY A 99 -5.95 -11.63 -9.73
C GLY A 99 -4.70 -12.44 -9.33
N LYS A 100 -4.54 -13.64 -9.92
CA LYS A 100 -3.36 -14.49 -9.66
C LYS A 100 -2.02 -13.84 -10.06
N ARG A 101 -2.04 -12.93 -11.03
CA ARG A 101 -0.84 -12.34 -11.64
C ARG A 101 -0.90 -10.81 -11.72
N TYR A 102 -1.91 -10.20 -11.09
CA TYR A 102 -2.07 -8.75 -11.10
C TYR A 102 -2.85 -8.24 -9.89
N LEU A 103 -2.71 -6.95 -9.64
CA LEU A 103 -3.53 -6.15 -8.75
C LEU A 103 -4.06 -4.94 -9.51
N CYS A 104 -5.31 -4.54 -9.28
CA CYS A 104 -5.80 -3.23 -9.67
C CYS A 104 -5.74 -2.31 -8.45
N VAL A 105 -5.19 -1.11 -8.63
CA VAL A 105 -5.04 -0.12 -7.58
C VAL A 105 -5.67 1.18 -8.06
N ALA A 106 -6.53 1.76 -7.22
CA ALA A 106 -7.10 3.09 -7.42
C ALA A 106 -6.10 4.16 -6.96
N LEU A 107 -5.76 5.09 -7.84
CA LEU A 107 -4.80 6.17 -7.61
C LEU A 107 -5.40 7.51 -8.05
N GLU A 108 -5.26 8.55 -7.24
CA GLU A 108 -5.71 9.91 -7.60
C GLU A 108 -4.91 10.46 -8.79
N ASN A 109 -3.59 10.26 -8.75
CA ASN A 109 -2.69 10.62 -9.84
C ASN A 109 -1.74 9.47 -10.13
N VAL A 110 -1.41 9.29 -11.42
CA VAL A 110 -0.55 8.20 -11.89
C VAL A 110 0.63 8.83 -12.59
N PRO A 111 1.78 8.98 -11.91
CA PRO A 111 2.98 9.49 -12.55
C PRO A 111 3.53 8.44 -13.52
N ILE A 112 4.20 8.90 -14.59
CA ILE A 112 4.71 8.03 -15.67
C ILE A 112 5.66 6.96 -15.12
N TRP A 113 6.47 7.30 -14.11
CA TRP A 113 7.38 6.36 -13.50
C TRP A 113 6.64 5.17 -12.89
N ALA A 114 5.42 5.36 -12.37
CA ALA A 114 4.59 4.36 -11.69
C ALA A 114 3.96 3.33 -12.64
N LEU A 115 4.43 3.20 -13.88
CA LEU A 115 3.94 2.21 -14.84
C LEU A 115 4.98 1.13 -15.17
N ASN A 116 6.26 1.32 -14.83
CA ASN A 116 7.32 0.37 -15.22
C ASN A 116 8.34 0.14 -14.11
N ASP A 117 8.60 -1.14 -13.85
CA ASP A 117 9.56 -1.62 -12.86
C ASP A 117 9.22 -1.13 -11.46
N ILE A 118 8.01 -1.52 -11.03
CA ILE A 118 7.38 -1.03 -9.80
C ILE A 118 7.36 -2.10 -8.73
N ARG A 119 7.52 -1.62 -7.50
CA ARG A 119 7.30 -2.36 -6.27
C ARG A 119 6.03 -1.84 -5.59
N ILE A 120 5.17 -2.76 -5.16
CA ILE A 120 4.01 -2.46 -4.32
C ILE A 120 4.25 -3.09 -2.95
N ASP A 121 4.16 -2.30 -1.89
CA ASP A 121 4.21 -2.76 -0.50
C ASP A 121 2.85 -2.62 0.16
N LEU A 122 2.48 -3.59 0.99
CA LEU A 122 1.38 -3.41 1.94
C LEU A 122 1.73 -2.26 2.89
N PHE A 123 0.85 -1.27 2.97
CA PHE A 123 1.00 -0.07 3.81
C PHE A 123 -0.19 -0.01 4.78
N ALA A 124 0.03 0.42 6.02
CA ALA A 124 -0.92 0.28 7.12
C ALA A 124 -2.37 0.69 6.76
N ASN A 125 -3.34 -0.10 7.23
CA ASN A 125 -4.75 0.12 6.97
C ASN A 125 -5.29 1.27 7.83
N ASP A 126 -5.25 2.47 7.28
CA ASP A 126 -5.86 3.68 7.88
C ASP A 126 -7.39 3.59 8.02
N VAL A 127 -8.03 2.56 7.45
CA VAL A 127 -9.51 2.39 7.48
C VAL A 127 -10.01 1.85 8.81
N THR A 128 -9.15 1.20 9.61
CA THR A 128 -9.54 0.50 10.84
C THR A 128 -9.46 1.34 12.12
N PHE A 129 -8.81 2.50 12.08
CA PHE A 129 -8.50 3.35 13.24
C PHE A 129 -9.49 4.53 13.41
#